data_AF-A0A2N1N8M8-F1
#
_entry.id   AF-A0A2N1N8M8-F1
#
_cell.length_a   1.000
_cell.length_b   1.000
_cell.length_c   1.000
_cell.angle_alpha   90.00
_cell.angle_beta   90.00
_cell.angle_gamma   90.00
#
_symmetry.space_group_name_H-M   'P 1'
#
loop_
_entity.id
_entity.type
_entity.pdbx_description
1 polymer ?
#
loop_
_entity_poly.entity_id
_entity_poly.type
_entity_poly.pdbx_seq_one_letter_code
_entity_poly.pdbx_strand_id
1 'polypeptide(L)'
;MLYLVVIVTEGIKCVLPERIITITEDDQFSKLYEIFTCEQFNNQSVEVYVRQNKVDKWVEVSDGLNGDLKIMEVLGYNHVKFSLIESLRNIEPPSFSDAFDIMMRNARQPKLPQLHTEHTRRDLLYNEIIELLQNKKAGWRG
;
A
#
# COMPACT_ATOMS: atom_id res chain seq x y z
N MET A 1 -24.37 -4.34 27.54
CA MET A 1 -23.96 -4.93 26.24
C MET A 1 -23.78 -3.79 25.26
N LEU A 2 -22.61 -3.70 24.64
CA LEU A 2 -22.28 -2.63 23.70
C LEU A 2 -22.30 -3.17 22.25
N TYR A 3 -22.94 -2.42 21.35
CA TYR A 3 -22.91 -2.70 19.92
C TYR A 3 -21.89 -1.80 19.26
N LEU A 4 -20.82 -2.39 18.72
CA LEU A 4 -19.82 -1.67 17.97
C LEU A 4 -19.88 -2.00 16.50
N VAL A 5 -19.78 -0.95 15.69
CA VAL A 5 -19.57 -1.07 14.26
C VAL A 5 -18.07 -1.07 14.01
N VAL A 6 -17.55 -2.19 13.52
CA VAL A 6 -16.13 -2.39 13.30
C VAL A 6 -15.83 -2.42 11.80
N ILE A 7 -14.77 -1.73 11.42
CA ILE A 7 -14.21 -1.75 10.06
C ILE A 7 -12.69 -1.94 10.12
N VAL A 8 -12.14 -2.70 9.16
CA VAL A 8 -10.70 -2.85 8.99
C VAL A 8 -10.30 -2.32 7.62
N THR A 9 -9.33 -1.42 7.61
CA THR A 9 -8.84 -0.77 6.40
C THR A 9 -7.34 -0.91 6.28
N GLU A 10 -6.84 -1.01 5.06
CA GLU A 10 -5.42 -0.91 4.70
C GLU A 10 -5.30 0.31 3.78
N GLY A 11 -4.78 1.41 4.32
CA GLY A 11 -4.83 2.72 3.68
C GLY A 11 -6.27 3.19 3.38
N ILE A 12 -6.59 3.36 2.09
CA ILE A 12 -7.92 3.81 1.60
C ILE A 12 -8.86 2.60 1.36
N LYS A 13 -8.32 1.38 1.32
CA LYS A 13 -9.06 0.18 0.96
C LYS A 13 -9.67 -0.46 2.20
N CYS A 14 -10.97 -0.79 2.14
CA CYS A 14 -11.60 -1.63 3.15
C CYS A 14 -11.21 -3.09 2.87
N VAL A 15 -10.50 -3.72 3.80
CA VAL A 15 -10.05 -5.11 3.68
C VAL A 15 -11.15 -6.05 4.15
N LEU A 16 -11.89 -5.65 5.19
CA LEU A 16 -13.03 -6.36 5.70
C LEU A 16 -14.29 -5.49 5.63
N PRO A 17 -15.45 -6.08 5.30
CA PRO A 17 -16.71 -5.35 5.28
C PRO A 17 -17.09 -4.86 6.69
N GLU A 18 -17.76 -3.70 6.75
CA GLU A 18 -18.34 -3.15 7.99
C GLU A 18 -19.28 -4.18 8.62
N ARG A 19 -19.08 -4.47 9.91
CA ARG A 19 -19.86 -5.46 10.65
C ARG A 19 -20.16 -4.96 12.06
N ILE A 20 -21.30 -5.38 12.57
CA ILE A 20 -21.73 -5.06 13.93
C ILE A 20 -21.31 -6.22 14.83
N ILE A 21 -20.55 -5.90 15.89
CA ILE A 21 -20.08 -6.87 16.88
C ILE A 21 -20.69 -6.49 18.22
N THR A 22 -21.16 -7.51 18.93
CA THR A 22 -21.57 -7.38 20.33
C THR A 22 -20.40 -7.83 21.19
N ILE A 23 -19.98 -7.00 22.13
CA ILE A 23 -18.87 -7.31 23.04
C ILE A 23 -19.31 -7.21 24.51
N THR A 24 -18.64 -8.01 25.34
CA THR A 24 -18.70 -7.97 26.79
C THR A 24 -17.74 -6.91 27.34
N GLU A 25 -18.16 -6.20 28.39
CA GLU A 25 -17.67 -4.87 28.82
C GLU A 25 -16.28 -4.84 29.50
N ASP A 26 -15.42 -5.85 29.31
CA ASP A 26 -14.13 -5.96 30.01
C ASP A 26 -12.95 -6.39 29.12
N ASP A 27 -13.09 -6.24 27.80
CA ASP A 27 -12.07 -6.68 26.85
C ASP A 27 -11.23 -5.52 26.29
N GLN A 28 -10.06 -5.85 25.71
CA GLN A 28 -9.19 -4.88 25.02
C GLN A 28 -9.49 -4.82 23.52
N PHE A 29 -9.07 -3.73 22.86
CA PHE A 29 -9.17 -3.61 21.40
C PHE A 29 -8.41 -4.72 20.64
N SER A 30 -7.32 -5.25 21.21
CA SER A 30 -6.59 -6.41 20.71
C SER A 30 -7.48 -7.62 20.47
N LYS A 31 -8.29 -7.98 21.47
CA LYS A 31 -9.19 -9.14 21.41
C LYS A 31 -10.32 -8.93 20.40
N LEU A 32 -10.87 -7.71 20.34
CA LEU A 32 -11.85 -7.34 19.30
C LEU A 32 -11.24 -7.48 17.90
N TYR A 33 -10.01 -7.02 17.73
CA TYR A 33 -9.28 -7.13 16.49
C TYR A 33 -9.00 -8.59 16.10
N GLU A 34 -8.55 -9.44 17.03
CA GLU A 34 -8.32 -10.87 16.80
C GLU A 34 -9.60 -11.60 16.37
N ILE A 35 -10.71 -11.37 17.09
CA ILE A 35 -12.03 -11.93 16.74
C ILE A 35 -12.45 -11.50 15.34
N PHE A 36 -12.19 -10.25 14.99
CA PHE A 36 -12.64 -9.69 13.71
C PHE A 36 -11.79 -10.11 12.52
N THR A 37 -10.48 -10.19 12.73
CA THR A 37 -9.52 -10.54 11.68
C THR A 37 -9.27 -12.03 11.55
N CYS A 38 -9.73 -12.85 12.50
CA CYS A 38 -9.40 -14.28 12.58
C CYS A 38 -7.88 -14.52 12.42
N GLU A 39 -7.07 -13.71 13.10
CA GLU A 39 -5.59 -13.75 13.06
C GLU A 39 -4.93 -13.51 11.69
N GLN A 40 -5.69 -13.10 10.67
CA GLN A 40 -5.15 -12.94 9.30
C GLN A 40 -4.07 -11.85 9.19
N PHE A 41 -4.04 -10.90 10.14
CA PHE A 41 -3.22 -9.69 10.07
C PHE A 41 -2.35 -9.48 11.32
N ASN A 42 -2.02 -10.54 12.07
CA ASN A 42 -1.25 -10.44 13.33
C ASN A 42 0.18 -9.88 13.18
N ASN A 43 0.73 -9.84 11.95
CA ASN A 43 2.09 -9.35 11.67
C ASN A 43 2.15 -7.90 11.17
N GLN A 44 1.03 -7.18 11.11
CA GLN A 44 0.99 -5.79 10.66
C GLN A 44 0.83 -4.84 11.84
N SER A 45 1.44 -3.66 11.77
CA SER A 45 1.21 -2.59 12.75
C SER A 45 -0.20 -2.03 12.56
N VAL A 46 -0.96 -1.87 13.65
CA VAL A 46 -2.37 -1.49 13.59
C VAL A 46 -2.59 -0.22 14.40
N GLU A 47 -3.17 0.79 13.76
CA GLU A 47 -3.71 1.97 14.44
C GLU A 47 -5.21 1.79 14.70
N VAL A 48 -5.68 2.30 15.83
CA VAL A 48 -7.07 2.19 16.25
C VAL A 48 -7.69 3.58 16.24
N TYR A 49 -8.83 3.71 15.57
CA TYR A 49 -9.59 4.94 15.48
C TYR A 49 -11.02 4.71 15.94
N VAL A 50 -11.60 5.70 16.63
CA VAL A 50 -12.95 5.64 17.18
C VAL A 50 -13.76 6.87 16.78
N ARG A 51 -15.09 6.74 16.72
CA ARG A 51 -16.01 7.88 16.52
C ARG A 51 -17.39 7.58 17.09
N GLN A 52 -18.16 8.64 17.38
CA GLN A 52 -19.49 8.52 17.99
C GLN A 52 -20.60 8.35 16.97
N ASN A 53 -20.45 8.90 15.75
CA ASN A 53 -21.42 8.73 14.67
C ASN A 53 -20.72 8.68 13.30
N LYS A 54 -21.47 8.27 12.26
CA LYS A 54 -20.94 8.21 10.88
C LYS A 54 -20.43 9.54 10.34
N VAL A 55 -20.91 10.66 10.88
CA VAL A 55 -20.57 12.03 10.45
C VAL A 55 -19.38 12.61 11.22
N ASP A 56 -19.00 12.00 12.34
CA ASP A 56 -17.95 12.52 13.19
C ASP A 56 -16.57 12.19 12.64
N LYS A 57 -15.60 13.03 13.01
CA LYS A 57 -14.19 12.80 12.72
C LYS A 57 -13.71 11.57 13.49
N TRP A 58 -12.86 10.78 12.82
CA TRP A 58 -12.13 9.70 13.47
C TRP A 58 -11.14 10.29 14.47
N VAL A 59 -11.15 9.76 15.69
CA VAL A 59 -10.22 10.09 16.77
C VAL A 59 -9.29 8.90 16.95
N GLU A 60 -7.99 9.14 16.95
CA GLU A 60 -6.99 8.10 17.20
C GLU A 60 -6.97 7.72 18.68
N VAL A 61 -6.89 6.42 18.96
CA VAL A 61 -6.66 5.88 20.30
C VAL A 61 -5.15 5.73 20.48
N SER A 62 -4.55 6.57 21.33
CA SER A 62 -3.10 6.58 21.59
C SER A 62 -2.56 5.24 22.07
N ASP A 63 -3.37 4.50 22.83
CA ASP A 63 -3.00 3.19 23.37
C ASP A 63 -3.18 2.06 22.35
N GLY A 64 -3.70 2.36 21.15
CA GLY A 64 -3.89 1.43 20.06
C GLY A 64 -4.68 0.18 20.47
N LEU A 65 -4.14 -1.00 20.14
CA LEU A 65 -4.73 -2.30 20.50
C LEU A 65 -4.70 -2.60 22.01
N ASN A 66 -3.83 -1.94 22.77
CA ASN A 66 -3.74 -2.11 24.22
C ASN A 66 -4.77 -1.28 24.99
N GLY A 67 -5.53 -0.42 24.30
CA GLY A 67 -6.60 0.35 24.89
C GLY A 67 -7.73 -0.54 25.44
N ASP A 68 -8.36 -0.06 26.51
CA ASP A 68 -9.53 -0.70 27.10
C ASP A 68 -10.79 -0.32 26.30
N LEU A 69 -11.64 -1.30 25.96
CA LEU A 69 -12.91 -1.03 25.28
C LEU A 69 -13.91 -0.27 26.16
N LYS A 70 -13.72 -0.21 27.48
CA LYS A 70 -14.55 0.61 28.39
C LYS A 70 -14.60 2.07 28.00
N ILE A 71 -13.55 2.60 27.35
CA ILE A 71 -13.55 4.00 26.88
C ILE A 71 -14.68 4.24 25.86
N MET A 72 -15.10 3.20 25.12
CA MET A 72 -16.18 3.31 24.15
C MET A 72 -17.51 3.58 24.85
N GLU A 73 -17.78 2.90 25.96
CA GLU A 73 -19.00 3.10 26.74
C GLU A 73 -18.97 4.45 27.48
N VAL A 74 -17.85 4.74 28.17
CA VAL A 74 -17.71 5.98 28.97
C VAL A 74 -17.80 7.24 28.11
N LEU A 75 -17.24 7.20 26.90
CA LEU A 75 -17.21 8.33 25.97
C LEU A 75 -18.30 8.27 24.90
N GLY A 76 -19.15 7.25 24.90
CA GLY A 76 -20.27 7.10 23.96
C GLY A 76 -19.84 6.85 22.51
N TYR A 77 -18.67 6.25 22.26
CA TYR A 77 -18.25 5.84 20.93
C TYR A 77 -18.94 4.53 20.52
N ASN A 78 -19.31 4.41 19.24
CA ASN A 78 -20.00 3.24 18.70
C ASN A 78 -19.35 2.68 17.41
N HIS A 79 -18.37 3.39 16.85
CA HIS A 79 -17.65 2.99 15.65
C HIS A 79 -16.16 2.82 15.96
N VAL A 80 -15.58 1.71 15.52
CA VAL A 80 -14.16 1.40 15.59
C VAL A 80 -13.63 1.13 14.19
N LYS A 81 -12.49 1.74 13.88
CA LYS A 81 -11.72 1.48 12.66
C LYS A 81 -10.33 1.01 13.06
N PHE A 82 -9.97 -0.16 12.58
CA PHE A 82 -8.59 -0.64 12.62
C PHE A 82 -7.93 -0.32 11.29
N SER A 83 -6.87 0.49 11.34
CA SER A 83 -6.06 0.82 10.17
C SER A 83 -4.80 0.00 10.19
N LEU A 84 -4.71 -0.95 9.27
CA LEU A 84 -3.51 -1.71 8.99
C LEU A 84 -2.50 -0.73 8.37
N ILE A 85 -1.42 -0.47 9.09
CA ILE A 85 -0.24 0.15 8.52
C ILE A 85 0.45 -0.96 7.73
N GLU A 86 0.51 -0.82 6.41
CA GLU A 86 1.46 -1.60 5.63
C GLU A 86 2.84 -1.33 6.24
N SER A 87 3.40 -2.32 6.92
CA SER A 87 4.83 -2.32 7.19
C SER A 87 5.48 -1.96 5.86
N LEU A 88 6.35 -0.96 5.83
CA LEU A 88 7.15 -0.57 4.67
C LEU A 88 8.02 -1.76 4.21
N ARG A 89 7.42 -2.85 3.76
CA ARG A 89 8.03 -3.86 2.92
C ARG A 89 8.02 -3.24 1.54
N ASN A 90 8.98 -2.34 1.33
CA ASN A 90 9.37 -1.83 0.02
C ASN A 90 8.18 -1.53 -0.90
N ILE A 91 7.24 -0.71 -0.43
CA ILE A 91 6.41 0.03 -1.36
C ILE A 91 7.36 1.09 -1.91
N GLU A 92 8.05 0.76 -3.01
CA GLU A 92 8.35 1.81 -3.98
C GLU A 92 7.02 2.55 -4.16
N PRO A 93 6.96 3.86 -3.84
CA PRO A 93 5.72 4.61 -3.89
C PRO A 93 5.07 4.34 -5.25
N PRO A 94 3.72 4.25 -5.34
CA PRO A 94 3.07 4.12 -6.63
C PRO A 94 3.51 5.32 -7.45
N SER A 95 4.48 5.12 -8.33
CA SER A 95 4.94 6.17 -9.20
C SER A 95 3.77 6.39 -10.14
N PHE A 96 2.90 7.34 -9.81
CA PHE A 96 2.47 8.27 -10.82
C PHE A 96 3.77 8.88 -11.32
N SER A 97 4.41 8.18 -12.25
CA SER A 97 5.64 8.61 -12.84
C SER A 97 5.19 9.83 -13.62
N ASP A 98 5.44 11.01 -13.05
CA ASP A 98 5.26 12.25 -13.78
C ASP A 98 5.99 12.06 -15.10
N ALA A 99 5.50 12.66 -16.19
CA ALA A 99 6.12 12.49 -17.51
C ALA A 99 7.64 12.73 -17.46
N PHE A 100 8.09 13.56 -16.53
CA PHE A 100 9.48 13.79 -16.18
C PHE A 100 10.20 12.56 -15.62
N ASP A 101 9.61 11.82 -14.69
CA ASP A 101 10.16 10.58 -14.14
C ASP A 101 10.26 9.49 -15.22
N ILE A 102 9.26 9.38 -16.09
CA ILE A 102 9.29 8.47 -17.25
C ILE A 102 10.45 8.87 -18.18
N MET A 103 10.60 10.17 -18.44
CA MET A 103 11.68 10.71 -19.28
C MET A 103 13.05 10.44 -18.65
N MET A 104 13.21 10.66 -17.35
CA MET A 104 14.45 10.40 -16.62
C MET A 104 14.79 8.91 -16.57
N ARG A 105 13.79 8.04 -16.42
CA ARG A 105 13.98 6.58 -16.46
C ARG A 105 14.38 6.10 -17.85
N ASN A 106 13.76 6.65 -18.90
CA ASN A 106 14.09 6.31 -20.29
C ASN A 106 15.44 6.89 -20.75
N ALA A 107 15.87 8.04 -20.21
CA ALA A 107 17.18 8.62 -20.48
C ALA A 107 18.33 7.81 -19.86
N ARG A 108 18.07 7.13 -18.75
CA ARG A 108 19.04 6.23 -18.09
C ARG A 108 19.14 4.86 -18.74
N GLN A 109 18.20 4.49 -19.61
CA GLN A 109 18.26 3.21 -20.29
C GLN A 109 19.30 3.25 -21.42
N PRO A 110 20.18 2.26 -21.49
CA PRO A 110 21.18 2.19 -22.54
C PRO A 110 20.48 1.92 -23.89
N LYS A 111 20.65 2.86 -24.83
CA LYS A 111 20.11 2.77 -26.19
C LYS A 111 21.23 2.40 -27.15
N LEU A 112 20.90 1.57 -28.13
CA LEU A 112 21.84 1.29 -29.22
C LEU A 112 21.94 2.51 -30.15
N PRO A 113 23.14 2.83 -30.64
CA PRO A 113 23.32 3.83 -31.70
C PRO A 113 22.47 3.52 -32.95
N GLN A 114 22.13 4.57 -33.69
CA GLN A 114 21.36 4.43 -34.94
C GLN A 114 22.24 3.89 -36.05
N LEU A 115 21.63 3.12 -36.96
CA LEU A 115 22.30 2.66 -38.17
C LEU A 115 22.65 3.85 -39.06
N HIS A 116 23.85 3.81 -39.63
CA HIS A 116 24.29 4.79 -40.61
C HIS A 116 23.59 4.52 -41.94
N THR A 117 23.14 5.60 -42.59
CA THR A 117 22.50 5.56 -43.91
C THR A 117 23.51 5.67 -45.06
N GLU A 118 24.76 5.99 -44.75
CA GLU A 118 25.86 6.04 -45.71
C GLU A 118 26.39 4.64 -46.01
N HIS A 119 26.73 4.37 -47.27
CA HIS A 119 27.19 3.05 -47.73
C HIS A 119 28.72 2.96 -47.87
N THR A 120 29.46 3.52 -46.91
CA THR A 120 30.90 3.27 -46.84
C THR A 120 31.15 1.89 -46.23
N ARG A 121 32.25 1.21 -46.58
CA ARG A 121 32.63 -0.06 -45.94
C ARG A 121 32.70 0.00 -44.40
N ARG A 122 33.07 1.15 -43.84
CA ARG A 122 33.09 1.37 -42.39
C ARG A 122 31.69 1.41 -41.79
N ASP A 123 30.74 2.01 -42.50
CA ASP A 123 29.34 2.11 -42.07
C ASP A 123 28.64 0.75 -42.15
N LEU A 124 28.97 -0.08 -43.15
CA LEU A 124 28.47 -1.46 -43.23
C LEU A 124 28.92 -2.29 -42.03
N LEU A 125 30.22 -2.27 -41.70
CA LEU A 125 30.74 -2.98 -40.53
C LEU A 125 30.13 -2.44 -39.22
N TYR A 126 29.96 -1.12 -39.13
CA TYR A 126 29.28 -0.51 -37.98
C TYR A 126 27.85 -1.02 -37.82
N ASN A 127 27.07 -1.01 -38.91
CA ASN A 127 25.69 -1.48 -38.93
C ASN A 127 25.58 -2.96 -38.57
N GLU A 128 26.46 -3.82 -39.10
CA GLU A 128 26.51 -5.25 -38.76
C GLU A 128 26.76 -5.49 -37.26
N ILE A 129 27.64 -4.68 -36.62
CA ILE A 129 27.88 -4.77 -35.18
C ILE A 129 26.63 -4.37 -34.39
N ILE A 130 25.91 -3.32 -34.80
CA ILE A 130 24.68 -2.90 -34.16
C ILE A 130 23.59 -3.98 -34.27
N GLU A 131 23.42 -4.59 -35.45
CA GLU A 131 22.45 -5.69 -35.66
C GLU A 131 22.77 -6.92 -34.79
N LEU A 132 24.06 -7.29 -34.68
CA LEU A 132 24.49 -8.37 -33.79
C LEU A 132 24.16 -8.09 -32.32
N LEU A 133 24.30 -6.84 -31.88
CA LEU A 133 23.98 -6.42 -30.51
C LEU A 133 22.47 -6.40 -30.26
N GLN A 134 21.66 -5.97 -31.23
CA GLN A 134 20.19 -6.04 -31.17
C GLN A 134 19.70 -7.50 -31.01
N ASN A 135 20.24 -8.42 -31.81
CA ASN A 135 19.85 -9.82 -31.79
C ASN A 135 20.14 -10.52 -30.47
N LYS A 136 21.18 -10.10 -29.72
CA LYS A 136 21.52 -10.68 -28.42
C LYS A 136 20.62 -10.22 -27.26
N LYS A 137 19.73 -9.23 -27.45
CA LYS A 137 18.75 -8.76 -26.45
C LYS A 137 19.30 -8.57 -25.02
N ALA A 138 20.52 -8.03 -24.88
CA ALA A 138 21.18 -7.85 -23.60
C ALA A 138 20.68 -6.62 -22.79
N GLY A 139 19.36 -6.38 -22.78
CA GLY A 139 18.72 -5.32 -21.99
C GLY A 139 18.58 -3.95 -22.67
N TRP A 140 18.95 -3.84 -23.94
CA TRP A 140 18.80 -2.62 -24.75
C TRP A 140 17.34 -2.39 -25.15
N ARG A 141 16.86 -1.14 -25.14
CA ARG A 141 15.57 -0.75 -25.74
C ARG A 141 15.81 0.24 -26.88
N GLY A 142 15.34 -0.11 -28.07
CA GLY A 142 15.47 0.66 -29.31
C GLY A 142 15.27 -0.24 -30.51
#